data_AF-A0A950XFY9-F1
#
_entry.id   AF-A0A950XFY9-F1
#
_cell.length_a   1.000
_cell.length_b   1.000
_cell.length_c   1.000
_cell.angle_alpha   90.00
_cell.angle_beta   90.00
_cell.angle_gamma   90.00
#
_symmetry.space_group_name_H-M   'P 1'
#
loop_
_entity.id
_entity.type
_entity.pdbx_description
1 polymer ?
#
loop_
_entity_poly.entity_id
_entity_poly.type
_entity_poly.pdbx_seq_one_letter_code
_entity_poly.pdbx_strand_id
1 'polypeptide(L)'
;MMNAAKGAVTGGASLVFLMLALPAVASTREPPPNYTFKLDVVMAMRHFPWLHFHMQGIGVYELGVSYTVHFTSVPWFVPKNHNDADLSMMDPLMWPKHYLYQQTGQHDGDTIFELHAIDDPKLRSATVTLGPGGLARDVNATYIDGTTIETQVSNSSVNGFLLPVAMTADINEPHLALSATADFKDYAFNSAARSNTMSQ
;
A
#
# COMPACT_ATOMS: atom_id res chain seq x y z
N MET A 1 5.51 -9.93 -68.02
CA MET A 1 5.93 -8.51 -68.02
C MET A 1 4.90 -7.75 -67.19
N MET A 2 5.22 -7.39 -65.93
CA MET A 2 5.87 -6.11 -65.53
C MET A 2 4.95 -4.93 -65.85
N ASN A 3 4.62 -3.96 -65.00
CA ASN A 3 5.11 -3.52 -63.67
C ASN A 3 3.98 -2.64 -63.10
N ALA A 4 3.59 -2.78 -61.84
CA ALA A 4 4.12 -2.01 -60.71
C ALA A 4 4.11 -0.48 -60.95
N ALA A 5 3.12 0.19 -60.39
CA ALA A 5 3.07 1.63 -60.23
C ALA A 5 4.14 2.08 -59.21
N LYS A 6 5.10 2.87 -59.68
CA LYS A 6 5.89 3.82 -58.88
C LYS A 6 4.91 4.88 -58.36
N GLY A 7 4.88 5.32 -57.11
CA GLY A 7 5.97 5.52 -56.17
C GLY A 7 6.17 7.03 -55.99
N ALA A 8 5.72 7.58 -54.86
CA ALA A 8 6.26 8.82 -54.28
C ALA A 8 5.88 8.88 -52.79
N VAL A 9 6.92 8.70 -51.97
CA VAL A 9 6.95 8.79 -50.51
C VAL A 9 7.29 10.22 -50.14
N THR A 10 6.53 10.83 -49.24
CA THR A 10 6.98 11.97 -48.41
C THR A 10 6.14 11.89 -47.14
N GLY A 11 6.57 11.15 -46.12
CA GLY A 11 7.50 11.67 -45.13
C GLY A 11 6.73 12.16 -43.89
N GLY A 12 5.83 11.32 -43.36
CA GLY A 12 5.15 11.58 -42.09
C GLY A 12 6.06 11.16 -40.94
N ALA A 13 6.39 12.11 -40.06
CA ALA A 13 7.09 11.84 -38.82
C ALA A 13 6.28 10.83 -37.98
N SER A 14 6.70 9.58 -37.94
CA SER A 14 6.22 8.62 -36.94
C SER A 14 6.90 8.95 -35.62
N LEU A 15 6.14 9.58 -34.73
CA LEU A 15 6.38 9.56 -33.29
C LEU A 15 6.45 8.09 -32.86
N VAL A 16 7.66 7.59 -32.66
CA VAL A 16 7.90 6.35 -31.95
C VAL A 16 7.49 6.60 -30.50
N PHE A 17 6.26 6.21 -30.15
CA PHE A 17 5.88 6.03 -28.75
C PHE A 17 6.75 4.89 -28.22
N LEU A 18 7.86 5.25 -27.59
CA LEU A 18 8.62 4.35 -26.75
C LEU A 18 7.73 4.03 -25.55
N MET A 19 6.96 2.94 -25.62
CA MET A 19 6.32 2.36 -24.44
C MET A 19 7.45 1.95 -23.49
N LEU A 20 7.69 2.77 -22.47
CA LEU A 20 8.42 2.35 -21.29
C LEU A 20 7.64 1.17 -20.70
N ALA A 21 8.13 -0.03 -20.93
CA ALA A 21 7.68 -1.20 -20.19
C ALA A 21 8.00 -0.92 -18.72
N LEU A 22 6.98 -0.59 -17.94
CA LEU A 22 7.07 -0.61 -16.49
C LEU A 22 7.56 -2.02 -16.13
N PRO A 23 8.66 -2.17 -15.38
CA PRO A 23 9.00 -3.47 -14.84
C PRO A 23 7.81 -3.87 -13.96
N ALA A 24 7.04 -4.85 -14.41
CA ALA A 24 6.09 -5.54 -13.56
C ALA A 24 6.95 -6.16 -12.45
N VAL A 25 6.88 -5.59 -11.26
CA VAL A 25 7.41 -6.19 -10.05
C VAL A 25 6.47 -7.36 -9.78
N ALA A 26 6.65 -8.43 -10.53
CA ALA A 26 5.95 -9.66 -10.31
C ALA A 26 6.45 -10.16 -8.95
N SER A 27 5.66 -9.91 -7.91
CA SER A 27 5.82 -10.67 -6.68
C SER A 27 5.78 -12.14 -7.09
N THR A 28 6.87 -12.87 -6.83
CA THR A 28 6.98 -14.30 -7.19
C THR A 28 6.11 -15.17 -6.30
N ARG A 29 5.33 -14.54 -5.41
CA ARG A 29 4.51 -15.17 -4.41
C ARG A 29 3.04 -15.14 -4.83
N GLU A 30 2.34 -16.24 -4.53
CA GLU A 30 0.89 -16.27 -4.64
C GLU A 30 0.26 -15.19 -3.73
N PRO A 31 -0.54 -14.28 -4.29
CA PRO A 31 -1.20 -13.26 -3.48
C PRO A 31 -2.19 -13.93 -2.51
N PRO A 32 -2.37 -13.36 -1.30
CA PRO A 32 -3.37 -13.88 -0.38
C PRO A 32 -4.78 -13.75 -0.98
N PRO A 33 -5.69 -14.70 -0.72
CA PRO A 33 -7.09 -14.52 -1.05
C PRO A 33 -7.70 -13.42 -0.19
N ASN A 34 -8.90 -12.96 -0.53
CA ASN A 34 -9.61 -11.96 0.26
C ASN A 34 -9.71 -12.39 1.73
N TYR A 35 -9.44 -11.45 2.64
CA TYR A 35 -9.45 -11.73 4.07
C TYR A 35 -9.97 -10.54 4.87
N THR A 36 -10.37 -10.82 6.10
CA THR A 36 -10.62 -9.81 7.13
C THR A 36 -9.67 -10.00 8.29
N PHE A 37 -9.47 -8.94 9.07
CA PHE A 37 -8.64 -8.96 10.26
C PHE A 37 -9.17 -7.96 11.27
N LYS A 38 -8.76 -8.09 12.53
CA LYS A 38 -8.92 -7.03 13.55
C LYS A 38 -7.62 -6.24 13.64
N LEU A 39 -7.76 -4.94 13.84
CA LEU A 39 -6.65 -4.05 14.11
C LEU A 39 -6.85 -3.43 15.50
N ASP A 40 -5.92 -3.71 16.41
CA ASP A 40 -5.84 -3.00 17.69
C ASP A 40 -4.73 -1.96 17.58
N VAL A 41 -5.05 -0.69 17.81
CA VAL A 41 -4.11 0.42 17.71
C VAL A 41 -3.99 1.12 19.07
N VAL A 42 -2.75 1.30 19.52
CA VAL A 42 -2.40 2.16 20.66
C VAL A 42 -1.72 3.38 20.09
N MET A 43 -2.28 4.56 20.36
CA MET A 43 -1.66 5.83 20.03
C MET A 43 -1.25 6.57 21.29
N ALA A 44 -0.15 7.30 21.21
CA ALA A 44 0.36 8.14 22.27
C ALA A 44 0.77 9.51 21.71
N MET A 45 0.51 10.57 22.47
CA MET A 45 1.07 11.89 22.15
C MET A 45 2.53 11.93 22.58
N ARG A 46 3.44 12.27 21.67
CA ARG A 46 4.89 12.28 21.97
C ARG A 46 5.26 13.31 23.06
N HIS A 47 4.55 14.43 23.12
CA HIS A 47 4.77 15.46 24.17
C HIS A 47 4.13 15.10 25.52
N PHE A 48 3.13 14.22 25.52
CA PHE A 48 2.44 13.75 26.72
C PHE A 48 2.37 12.23 26.68
N PRO A 49 3.52 11.54 26.82
CA PRO A 49 3.62 10.11 26.55
C PRO A 49 2.83 9.25 27.54
N TRP A 50 2.30 9.82 28.62
CA TRP A 50 1.38 9.14 29.53
C TRP A 50 -0.05 9.10 28.99
N LEU A 51 -0.41 9.98 28.05
CA LEU A 51 -1.73 9.98 27.41
C LEU A 51 -1.74 9.01 26.23
N HIS A 52 -2.21 7.79 26.51
CA HIS A 52 -2.44 6.76 25.51
C HIS A 52 -3.93 6.64 25.22
N PHE A 53 -4.26 6.31 23.99
CA PHE A 53 -5.61 6.02 23.58
C PHE A 53 -5.63 4.78 22.69
N HIS A 54 -6.68 4.00 22.87
CA HIS A 54 -6.88 2.75 22.18
C HIS A 54 -7.94 2.93 21.12
N MET A 55 -7.65 2.43 19.92
CA MET A 55 -8.60 2.31 18.83
C MET A 55 -8.67 0.86 18.39
N GLN A 56 -9.85 0.44 17.96
CA GLN A 56 -10.05 -0.89 17.41
C GLN A 56 -10.80 -0.78 16.11
N GLY A 57 -10.39 -1.56 15.13
CA GLY A 57 -11.01 -1.60 13.82
C GLY A 57 -11.07 -2.98 13.22
N ILE A 58 -11.89 -3.09 12.17
CA ILE A 58 -12.03 -4.27 11.34
C ILE A 58 -11.46 -3.92 9.97
N GLY A 59 -10.44 -4.67 9.58
CA GLY A 59 -9.82 -4.57 8.29
C GLY A 59 -10.47 -5.50 7.27
N VAL A 60 -10.60 -5.01 6.05
CA VAL A 60 -11.07 -5.78 4.88
C VAL A 60 -10.03 -5.65 3.79
N TYR A 61 -9.58 -6.81 3.30
CA TYR A 61 -8.70 -6.92 2.16
C TYR A 61 -9.40 -7.64 1.01
N GLU A 62 -9.48 -6.96 -0.12
CA GLU A 62 -9.90 -7.50 -1.40
C GLU A 62 -8.78 -7.30 -2.41
N LEU A 63 -8.30 -8.41 -2.98
CA LEU A 63 -7.12 -8.46 -3.82
C LEU A 63 -7.18 -7.44 -4.98
N GLY A 64 -6.31 -6.42 -4.95
CA GLY A 64 -6.22 -5.36 -5.97
C GLY A 64 -7.47 -4.47 -6.08
N VAL A 65 -8.35 -4.48 -5.06
CA VAL A 65 -9.60 -3.71 -5.02
C VAL A 65 -9.72 -2.86 -3.76
N SER A 66 -9.48 -3.41 -2.57
CA SER A 66 -9.65 -2.69 -1.31
C SER A 66 -8.65 -3.15 -0.27
N TYR A 67 -8.08 -2.21 0.48
CA TYR A 67 -7.34 -2.53 1.68
C TYR A 67 -7.60 -1.44 2.73
N THR A 68 -8.69 -1.60 3.46
CA THR A 68 -9.20 -0.56 4.38
C THR A 68 -9.44 -1.11 5.76
N VAL A 69 -9.34 -0.23 6.77
CA VAL A 69 -9.68 -0.53 8.16
C VAL A 69 -10.78 0.41 8.59
N HIS A 70 -11.89 -0.14 9.05
CA HIS A 70 -12.99 0.60 9.65
C HIS A 70 -12.88 0.53 11.18
N PHE A 71 -12.58 1.66 11.82
CA PHE A 71 -12.51 1.78 13.27
C PHE A 71 -13.89 1.75 13.91
N THR A 72 -14.14 0.71 14.70
CA THR A 72 -15.37 0.50 15.45
C THR A 72 -15.34 1.11 16.84
N SER A 73 -14.14 1.32 17.39
CA SER A 73 -13.93 1.95 18.69
C SER A 73 -12.91 3.06 18.53
N VAL A 74 -13.36 4.30 18.73
CA VAL A 74 -12.52 5.51 18.70
C VAL A 74 -12.83 6.38 19.90
N PRO A 75 -11.83 7.05 20.49
CA PRO A 75 -12.08 8.02 21.55
C PRO A 75 -13.00 9.15 21.09
N TRP A 76 -13.86 9.65 21.99
CA TRP A 76 -14.89 10.65 21.67
C TRP A 76 -14.34 11.99 21.12
N PHE A 77 -13.07 12.28 21.36
CA PHE A 77 -12.38 13.49 20.90
C PHE A 77 -11.75 13.33 19.51
N VAL A 78 -11.67 12.10 18.97
CA VAL A 78 -11.19 11.87 17.61
C VAL A 78 -12.32 12.25 16.63
N PRO A 79 -12.06 13.07 15.60
CA PRO A 79 -13.06 13.44 14.62
C PRO A 79 -13.69 12.22 13.93
N LYS A 80 -15.02 12.15 13.88
CA LYS A 80 -15.77 11.01 13.31
C LYS A 80 -15.55 10.77 11.82
N ASN A 81 -14.96 11.72 11.11
CA ASN A 81 -14.56 11.57 9.70
C ASN A 81 -13.24 10.79 9.54
N HIS A 82 -12.61 10.35 10.63
CA HIS A 82 -11.36 9.55 10.64
C HIS A 82 -11.63 8.08 11.00
N ASN A 83 -12.84 7.58 10.73
CA ASN A 83 -13.19 6.21 11.07
C ASN A 83 -12.59 5.19 10.10
N ASP A 84 -12.09 5.61 8.94
CA ASP A 84 -11.50 4.73 7.95
C ASP A 84 -10.02 5.05 7.74
N ALA A 85 -9.19 4.02 7.75
CA ALA A 85 -7.80 4.10 7.31
C ALA A 85 -7.61 3.31 6.02
N ASP A 86 -6.97 3.94 5.03
CA ASP A 86 -6.55 3.30 3.79
C ASP A 86 -5.13 2.75 3.94
N LEU A 87 -4.95 1.46 3.64
CA LEU A 87 -3.69 0.74 3.66
C LEU A 87 -3.20 0.39 2.25
N SER A 88 -3.83 0.95 1.20
CA SER A 88 -3.52 0.65 -0.21
C SER A 88 -2.06 0.89 -0.59
N MET A 89 -1.35 1.83 0.06
CA MET A 89 0.09 2.04 -0.15
C MET A 89 0.93 0.80 0.18
N MET A 90 0.47 -0.06 1.09
CA MET A 90 1.18 -1.26 1.53
C MET A 90 1.10 -2.42 0.52
N ASP A 91 0.18 -2.37 -0.45
CA ASP A 91 -0.03 -3.43 -1.43
C ASP A 91 0.21 -2.94 -2.87
N PRO A 92 1.30 -3.39 -3.53
CA PRO A 92 1.59 -3.05 -4.92
C PRO A 92 0.48 -3.40 -5.92
N LEU A 93 -0.36 -4.39 -5.62
CA LEU A 93 -1.47 -4.77 -6.49
C LEU A 93 -2.58 -3.71 -6.53
N MET A 94 -2.62 -2.82 -5.53
CA MET A 94 -3.56 -1.69 -5.48
C MET A 94 -3.04 -0.50 -6.30
N TRP A 95 -1.72 -0.34 -6.43
CA TRP A 95 -1.14 0.90 -6.95
C TRP A 95 -1.64 1.33 -8.33
N PRO A 96 -1.81 0.44 -9.33
CA PRO A 96 -2.22 0.87 -10.68
C PRO A 96 -3.53 1.69 -10.75
N LYS A 97 -4.41 1.58 -9.74
CA LYS A 97 -5.66 2.35 -9.67
C LYS A 97 -5.57 3.62 -8.82
N HIS A 98 -4.61 3.69 -7.91
CA HIS A 98 -4.55 4.73 -6.88
C HIS A 98 -3.33 5.66 -7.02
N TYR A 99 -2.24 5.17 -7.63
CA TYR A 99 -0.94 5.82 -7.66
C TYR A 99 -0.26 5.70 -9.01
N LEU A 100 0.41 6.78 -9.42
CA LEU A 100 1.57 6.70 -10.29
C LEU A 100 2.76 6.24 -9.45
N TYR A 101 3.49 5.24 -9.89
CA TYR A 101 4.61 4.68 -9.13
C TYR A 101 5.85 4.48 -10.00
N GLN A 102 7.01 4.74 -9.40
CA GLN A 102 8.31 4.55 -10.03
C GLN A 102 9.29 3.91 -9.05
N GLN A 103 10.03 2.91 -9.50
CA GLN A 103 11.14 2.38 -8.72
C GLN A 103 12.27 3.40 -8.69
N THR A 104 12.71 3.79 -7.49
CA THR A 104 13.75 4.80 -7.27
C THR A 104 15.04 4.20 -6.72
N GLY A 105 14.99 2.99 -6.16
CA GLY A 105 16.18 2.34 -5.61
C GLY A 105 16.00 0.86 -5.29
N GLN A 106 17.11 0.21 -4.98
CA GLN A 106 17.19 -1.12 -4.39
C GLN A 106 18.32 -1.15 -3.37
N HIS A 107 18.08 -1.77 -2.22
CA HIS A 107 19.07 -1.89 -1.16
C HIS A 107 18.82 -3.17 -0.36
N ASP A 108 19.85 -4.00 -0.16
CA ASP A 108 19.78 -5.22 0.67
C ASP A 108 18.59 -6.16 0.38
N GLY A 109 18.19 -6.26 -0.88
CA GLY A 109 17.05 -7.09 -1.33
C GLY A 109 15.69 -6.40 -1.19
N ASP A 110 15.65 -5.21 -0.60
CA ASP A 110 14.49 -4.33 -0.60
C ASP A 110 14.46 -3.50 -1.90
N THR A 111 13.26 -3.18 -2.36
CA THR A 111 13.02 -2.31 -3.53
C THR A 111 12.21 -1.09 -3.11
N ILE A 112 12.69 0.10 -3.48
CA ILE A 112 12.12 1.37 -3.07
C ILE A 112 11.33 1.96 -4.23
N PHE A 113 10.08 2.34 -3.94
CA PHE A 113 9.17 2.98 -4.88
C PHE A 113 8.77 4.36 -4.38
N GLU A 114 8.73 5.32 -5.29
CA GLU A 114 8.05 6.59 -5.08
C GLU A 114 6.64 6.49 -5.66
N LEU A 115 5.65 6.92 -4.89
CA LEU A 115 4.23 6.92 -5.20
C LEU A 115 3.72 8.36 -5.22
N HIS A 116 2.93 8.67 -6.23
CA HIS A 116 2.16 9.91 -6.38
C HIS A 116 0.69 9.55 -6.57
N ALA A 117 -0.20 10.11 -5.75
CA ALA A 117 -1.63 9.83 -5.87
C ALA A 117 -2.20 10.34 -7.20
N ILE A 118 -3.10 9.54 -7.78
CA ILE A 118 -3.86 9.93 -8.99
C ILE A 118 -5.01 10.86 -8.60
N ASP A 119 -5.78 10.50 -7.56
CA ASP A 119 -7.04 11.16 -7.20
C ASP A 119 -7.07 11.73 -5.77
N ASP A 120 -5.96 11.65 -5.02
CA ASP A 120 -5.85 12.26 -3.69
C ASP A 120 -4.97 13.52 -3.74
N PRO A 121 -5.57 14.73 -3.80
CA PRO A 121 -4.80 15.96 -3.83
C PRO A 121 -4.14 16.29 -2.48
N LYS A 122 -4.42 15.57 -1.39
CA LYS A 122 -3.80 15.84 -0.09
C LYS A 122 -2.43 15.17 0.03
N LEU A 123 -2.23 14.04 -0.64
CA LEU A 123 -0.94 13.35 -0.64
C LEU A 123 0.04 14.10 -1.55
N ARG A 124 1.11 14.63 -0.97
CA ARG A 124 2.18 15.28 -1.74
C ARG A 124 3.09 14.23 -2.39
N SER A 125 3.49 13.24 -1.61
CA SER A 125 4.43 12.18 -2.03
C SER A 125 4.38 11.03 -1.03
N ALA A 126 4.57 9.81 -1.50
CA ALA A 126 4.86 8.67 -0.64
C ALA A 126 6.07 7.89 -1.14
N THR A 127 6.84 7.32 -0.22
CA THR A 127 7.89 6.34 -0.53
C THR A 127 7.53 5.04 0.15
N VAL A 128 7.56 3.93 -0.59
CA VAL A 128 7.28 2.60 -0.08
C VAL A 128 8.49 1.71 -0.32
N THR A 129 8.98 1.08 0.73
CA THR A 129 10.03 0.05 0.66
C THR A 129 9.36 -1.31 0.69
N LEU A 130 9.52 -2.08 -0.39
CA LEU A 130 9.07 -3.47 -0.46
C LEU A 130 10.20 -4.41 -0.11
N GLY A 131 9.94 -5.34 0.80
CA GLY A 131 10.89 -6.39 1.17
C GLY A 131 10.95 -7.55 0.18
N PRO A 132 11.84 -8.52 0.45
CA PRO A 132 11.87 -9.78 -0.27
C PRO A 132 10.50 -10.48 -0.19
N GLY A 133 9.82 -10.65 -1.32
CA GLY A 133 8.45 -11.16 -1.39
C GLY A 133 7.37 -10.11 -1.69
N GLY A 134 7.75 -8.86 -1.91
CA GLY A 134 6.87 -7.82 -2.47
C GLY A 134 5.86 -7.22 -1.49
N LEU A 135 6.07 -7.37 -0.17
CA LEU A 135 5.28 -6.70 0.86
C LEU A 135 5.97 -5.44 1.35
N ALA A 136 5.18 -4.42 1.68
CA ALA A 136 5.68 -3.22 2.33
C ALA A 136 6.35 -3.54 3.67
N ARG A 137 7.53 -2.96 3.87
CA ARG A 137 8.28 -2.90 5.13
C ARG A 137 8.24 -1.51 5.71
N ASP A 138 8.37 -0.50 4.87
CA ASP A 138 8.31 0.90 5.26
C ASP A 138 7.39 1.68 4.34
N VAL A 139 6.60 2.59 4.90
CA VAL A 139 5.77 3.54 4.17
C VAL A 139 5.98 4.92 4.78
N ASN A 140 6.50 5.85 3.98
CA ASN A 140 6.74 7.23 4.36
C ASN A 140 5.89 8.15 3.50
N ALA A 141 4.87 8.78 4.09
CA ALA A 141 3.95 9.67 3.39
C ALA A 141 4.13 11.12 3.86
N THR A 142 4.06 12.06 2.92
CA THR A 142 4.03 13.49 3.19
C THR A 142 2.78 14.09 2.56
N TYR A 143 2.06 14.89 3.35
CA TYR A 143 0.83 15.54 2.93
C TYR A 143 1.05 17.04 2.69
N ILE A 144 0.15 17.67 1.93
CA ILE A 144 0.28 19.08 1.56
C ILE A 144 0.22 20.01 2.76
N ASP A 145 -0.54 19.66 3.80
CA ASP A 145 -0.68 20.43 5.03
C ASP A 145 0.57 20.39 5.94
N GLY A 146 1.60 19.64 5.55
CA GLY A 146 2.83 19.48 6.31
C GLY A 146 2.85 18.23 7.20
N THR A 147 1.78 17.43 7.20
CA THR A 147 1.75 16.16 7.93
C THR A 147 2.73 15.17 7.32
N THR A 148 3.55 14.51 8.14
CA THR A 148 4.34 13.36 7.73
C THR A 148 3.98 12.12 8.56
N ILE A 149 3.95 10.97 7.88
CA ILE A 149 3.69 9.68 8.51
C ILE A 149 4.82 8.74 8.09
N GLU A 150 5.58 8.27 9.06
CA GLU A 150 6.62 7.26 8.88
C GLU A 150 6.15 5.96 9.50
N THR A 151 6.00 4.92 8.70
CA THR A 151 5.39 3.66 9.11
C THR A 151 6.34 2.50 8.87
N GLN A 152 6.49 1.63 9.87
CA GLN A 152 7.20 0.37 9.75
C GLN A 152 6.24 -0.80 9.94
N VAL A 153 6.34 -1.80 9.06
CA VAL A 153 5.46 -2.95 8.98
C VAL A 153 6.26 -4.22 9.24
N SER A 154 5.87 -4.95 10.28
CA SER A 154 6.36 -6.28 10.56
C SER A 154 5.47 -7.31 9.88
N ASN A 155 6.06 -8.15 9.04
CA ASN A 155 5.36 -9.20 8.30
C ASN A 155 5.73 -10.59 8.84
N SER A 156 4.77 -11.50 8.90
CA SER A 156 5.00 -12.90 9.29
C SER A 156 4.06 -13.85 8.55
N SER A 157 4.38 -15.14 8.53
CA SER A 157 3.55 -16.16 7.90
C SER A 157 2.32 -16.48 8.75
N VAL A 158 1.14 -16.17 8.24
CA VAL A 158 -0.17 -16.47 8.83
C VAL A 158 -0.92 -17.40 7.88
N ASN A 159 -1.21 -18.63 8.31
CA ASN A 159 -1.87 -19.65 7.49
C ASN A 159 -1.22 -19.88 6.10
N GLY A 160 0.10 -19.78 6.02
CA GLY A 160 0.88 -19.96 4.78
C GLY A 160 1.04 -18.69 3.94
N PHE A 161 0.40 -17.59 4.32
CA PHE A 161 0.55 -16.30 3.67
C PHE A 161 1.38 -15.36 4.54
N LEU A 162 2.49 -14.84 4.02
CA LEU A 162 3.18 -13.70 4.62
C LEU A 162 2.25 -12.46 4.61
N LEU A 163 1.94 -11.94 5.79
CA LEU A 163 0.99 -10.84 6.01
C LEU A 163 1.53 -9.90 7.09
N PRO A 164 1.05 -8.65 7.14
CA PRO A 164 1.33 -7.77 8.28
C PRO A 164 0.88 -8.43 9.59
N VAL A 165 1.65 -8.27 10.65
CA VAL A 165 1.28 -8.75 12.01
C VAL A 165 1.41 -7.65 13.04
N ALA A 166 2.29 -6.69 12.79
CA ALA A 166 2.41 -5.48 13.60
C ALA A 166 2.83 -4.30 12.71
N MET A 167 2.50 -3.10 13.17
CA MET A 167 2.89 -1.86 12.53
C MET A 167 3.21 -0.82 13.59
N THR A 168 4.20 0.01 13.35
CA THR A 168 4.46 1.22 14.14
C THR A 168 4.42 2.40 13.21
N ALA A 169 3.97 3.55 13.72
CA ALA A 169 3.97 4.77 12.93
C ALA A 169 4.32 5.97 13.79
N ASP A 170 5.16 6.86 13.27
CA ASP A 170 5.35 8.20 13.79
C ASP A 170 4.58 9.19 12.92
N ILE A 171 3.67 9.93 13.55
CA ILE A 171 2.80 10.90 12.88
C ILE A 171 3.21 12.29 13.36
N ASN A 172 3.66 13.12 12.43
CA ASN A 172 4.02 14.52 12.68
C ASN A 172 3.02 15.40 11.94
N GLU A 173 2.01 15.88 12.64
CA GLU A 173 1.13 16.94 12.15
C GLU A 173 1.70 18.31 12.56
N PRO A 174 1.34 19.42 11.87
CA PRO A 174 1.82 20.76 12.20
C PRO A 174 1.59 21.21 13.65
N HIS A 175 0.61 20.63 14.33
CA HIS A 175 0.21 21.01 15.69
C HIS A 175 0.21 19.83 16.67
N LEU A 176 0.53 18.62 16.20
CA LEU A 176 0.39 17.40 16.98
C LEU A 176 1.43 16.36 16.56
N ALA A 177 2.05 15.73 17.55
CA ALA A 177 3.04 14.69 17.34
C ALA A 177 2.54 13.42 18.03
N LEU A 178 2.24 12.39 17.24
CA LEU A 178 1.77 11.10 17.74
C LEU A 178 2.77 10.00 17.38
N SER A 179 2.70 8.92 18.16
CA SER A 179 3.26 7.62 17.81
C SER A 179 2.14 6.59 17.92
N ALA A 180 2.09 5.65 17.00
CA ALA A 180 1.11 4.57 16.97
C ALA A 180 1.81 3.22 16.95
N THR A 181 1.20 2.24 17.61
CA THR A 181 1.54 0.83 17.48
C THR A 181 0.26 0.08 17.20
N ALA A 182 0.26 -0.77 16.19
CA ALA A 182 -0.89 -1.53 15.76
C ALA A 182 -0.56 -3.03 15.67
N ASP A 183 -1.46 -3.86 16.18
CA ASP A 183 -1.39 -5.31 16.06
C ASP A 183 -2.49 -5.81 15.12
N PHE A 184 -2.11 -6.64 14.16
CA PHE A 184 -3.05 -7.31 13.27
C PHE A 184 -3.42 -8.69 13.83
N LYS A 185 -4.71 -8.94 14.02
CA LYS A 185 -5.22 -10.12 14.72
C LYS A 185 -6.37 -10.77 13.97
N ASP A 186 -6.68 -12.02 14.35
CA ASP A 186 -7.89 -12.74 13.93
C ASP A 186 -8.10 -12.78 12.40
N TYR A 187 -7.04 -13.07 11.65
CA TYR A 187 -7.13 -13.22 10.19
C TYR A 187 -8.12 -14.31 9.79
N ALA A 188 -9.15 -13.91 9.05
CA ALA A 188 -10.16 -14.79 8.48
C ALA A 188 -10.13 -14.70 6.96
N PHE A 189 -9.70 -15.78 6.30
CA PHE A 189 -9.65 -15.85 4.85
C PHE A 189 -11.01 -16.32 4.33
N ASN A 190 -11.61 -15.55 3.43
CA ASN A 190 -12.85 -15.94 2.78
C ASN A 190 -12.56 -17.16 1.90
N SER A 191 -13.09 -18.30 2.29
CA SER A 191 -12.77 -19.63 1.75
C SER A 191 -13.39 -19.90 0.38
N ALA A 192 -13.13 -19.03 -0.60
CA ALA A 192 -13.34 -19.33 -2.01
C ALA A 192 -12.06 -19.90 -2.70
N ALA A 193 -10.89 -19.82 -2.04
CA ALA A 193 -9.61 -20.18 -2.66
C ALA A 193 -8.92 -21.45 -2.12
N ARG A 194 -9.42 -22.08 -1.05
CA ARG A 194 -8.78 -23.30 -0.49
C ARG A 194 -9.02 -24.59 -1.28
N SER A 195 -9.62 -24.54 -2.48
CA SER A 195 -10.02 -25.77 -3.20
C SER A 195 -9.09 -26.24 -4.31
N ASN A 196 -7.92 -25.63 -4.56
CA ASN A 196 -7.06 -26.02 -5.70
C ASN A 196 -5.61 -26.41 -5.37
N THR A 197 -5.32 -26.84 -4.14
CA THR A 197 -4.00 -27.40 -3.79
C THR A 197 -4.12 -28.63 -2.88
N MET A 198 -4.88 -29.63 -3.33
CA MET A 198 -4.68 -31.04 -2.98
C MET A 198 -5.14 -31.94 -4.13
N SER A 199 -4.36 -31.95 -5.21
CA SER A 199 -4.40 -33.00 -6.25
C SER A 199 -3.05 -33.00 -6.97
N GLN A 200 -2.04 -33.64 -6.39
CA GLN A 200 -1.04 -34.48 -7.09
C GLN A 200 -0.47 -35.50 -6.09
#